data_AF-A0A194SBN8-F1
#
_entry.id   AF-A0A194SBN8-F1
#
_cell.length_a   1.000
_cell.length_b   1.000
_cell.length_c   1.000
_cell.angle_alpha   90.00
_cell.angle_beta   90.00
_cell.angle_gamma   90.00
#
_symmetry.space_group_name_H-M   'P 1'
#
loop_
_entity.id
_entity.type
_entity.pdbx_description
1 polymer ?
#
loop_
_entity_poly.entity_id
_entity_poly.type
_entity_poly.pdbx_seq_one_letter_code
_entity_poly.pdbx_strand_id
1 'polypeptide(L)'
;MTVEGGVKDGLVARCDEASAAVRESEDKYRELVARLWDNLHVMDPLDACEPHPFVSLLAVTKGKRILPRAIRHLSAEQTLTVLTLLVATFDTLDVVVNAPLLDHLDTATSAEGRARRAAVEAKTEALLNSIVAPVMAVVGQAQLRMVTGMLGLLMDRNDLSRVLRSKPGLAFLTILLSRAESLKQQQPQQPQPQQPAGAAPAPAASAAPEPAELEQWHRTFTHLFGVLQQQLVALFPSSRLAASLPFGVAQYQSLDALRPECDLDDEPVWRFLAAVAVCADPDQQQVLVTGVRDKVIEGVRAARQGAKARGAQAVAPEKAAFKVRNVNLLLHALSLDASMIETDDE
;
A
#
# COMPACT_ATOMS: atom_id res chain seq x y z
N MET A 1 -27.97 14.66 -63.64
CA MET A 1 -27.65 14.97 -62.23
C MET A 1 -28.60 14.17 -61.37
N THR A 2 -28.17 12.99 -60.91
CA THR A 2 -29.00 12.09 -60.12
C THR A 2 -29.15 12.62 -58.70
N VAL A 3 -30.38 12.61 -58.18
CA VAL A 3 -30.73 13.03 -56.81
C VAL A 3 -29.84 12.32 -55.76
N GLU A 4 -29.37 11.12 -56.07
CA GLU A 4 -28.40 10.36 -55.25
C GLU A 4 -27.03 11.03 -55.12
N GLY A 5 -26.57 11.80 -56.10
CA GLY A 5 -25.29 12.53 -56.03
C GLY A 5 -25.34 13.69 -55.04
N GLY A 6 -26.40 14.50 -55.10
CA GLY A 6 -26.59 15.62 -54.15
C GLY A 6 -26.85 15.18 -52.71
N VAL A 7 -27.51 14.04 -52.52
CA VAL A 7 -27.68 13.43 -51.18
C VAL A 7 -26.36 12.89 -50.64
N LYS A 8 -25.51 12.27 -51.48
CA LYS A 8 -24.17 11.82 -51.10
C LYS A 8 -23.28 13.01 -50.74
N ASP A 9 -23.26 14.06 -51.55
CA ASP A 9 -22.44 15.26 -51.30
C ASP A 9 -22.87 15.99 -50.01
N GLY A 10 -24.18 16.06 -49.73
CA GLY A 10 -24.70 16.61 -48.47
C GLY A 10 -24.36 15.75 -47.24
N LEU A 11 -24.29 14.43 -47.40
CA LEU A 11 -23.82 13.51 -46.35
C LEU A 11 -22.34 13.66 -46.07
N VAL A 12 -21.51 13.79 -47.12
CA VAL A 12 -20.06 14.05 -46.98
C VAL A 12 -19.82 15.37 -46.26
N ALA A 13 -20.49 16.46 -46.66
CA ALA A 13 -20.34 17.76 -46.00
C ALA A 13 -20.70 17.72 -44.50
N ARG A 14 -21.76 16.98 -44.13
CA ARG A 14 -22.14 16.78 -42.73
C ARG A 14 -21.14 15.90 -41.96
N CYS A 15 -20.56 14.90 -42.61
CA CYS A 15 -19.49 14.08 -42.03
C CYS A 15 -18.21 14.90 -41.82
N ASP A 16 -17.87 15.79 -42.74
CA ASP A 16 -16.70 16.67 -42.64
C ASP A 16 -16.90 17.71 -41.53
N GLU A 17 -18.08 18.32 -41.43
CA GLU A 17 -18.46 19.24 -40.34
C GLU A 17 -18.44 18.54 -38.97
N ALA A 18 -19.01 17.34 -38.88
CA ALA A 18 -18.96 16.55 -37.64
C ALA A 18 -17.53 16.16 -37.27
N SER A 19 -16.69 15.80 -38.25
CA SER A 19 -15.28 15.48 -38.05
C SER A 19 -14.47 16.71 -37.60
N ALA A 20 -14.78 17.89 -38.14
CA ALA A 20 -14.16 19.14 -37.73
C ALA A 20 -14.54 19.52 -36.28
N ALA A 21 -15.82 19.36 -35.92
CA ALA A 21 -16.29 19.60 -34.55
C ALA A 21 -15.65 18.64 -33.52
N VAL A 22 -15.46 17.36 -33.89
CA VAL A 22 -14.74 16.39 -33.05
C VAL A 22 -13.28 16.82 -32.85
N ARG A 23 -12.58 17.21 -33.92
CA ARG A 23 -11.19 17.69 -33.83
C ARG A 23 -11.06 18.92 -32.94
N GLU A 24 -11.96 19.88 -33.05
CA GLU A 24 -11.95 21.08 -32.20
C GLU A 24 -12.14 20.73 -30.71
N SER A 25 -13.03 19.77 -30.41
CA SER A 25 -13.22 19.27 -29.05
C SER A 25 -11.99 18.54 -28.51
N GLU A 26 -11.34 17.72 -29.34
CA GLU A 26 -10.10 17.01 -28.99
C GLU A 26 -8.94 17.98 -28.74
N ASP A 27 -8.83 19.06 -29.52
CA ASP A 27 -7.81 20.09 -29.34
C ASP A 27 -8.01 20.86 -28.03
N LYS A 28 -9.25 21.29 -27.75
CA LYS A 28 -9.59 21.93 -26.46
C LYS A 28 -9.33 21.01 -25.28
N TYR A 29 -9.68 19.73 -25.40
CA TYR A 29 -9.40 18.74 -24.36
C TYR A 29 -7.90 18.57 -24.12
N ARG A 30 -7.10 18.45 -25.19
CA ARG A 30 -5.63 18.36 -25.08
C ARG A 30 -5.02 19.58 -24.42
N GLU A 31 -5.49 20.78 -24.75
CA GLU A 31 -5.03 22.01 -24.11
C GLU A 31 -5.35 22.02 -22.60
N LEU A 32 -6.55 21.60 -22.21
CA LEU A 32 -6.93 21.52 -20.79
C LEU A 32 -6.12 20.47 -20.02
N VAL A 33 -5.80 19.33 -20.64
CA VAL A 33 -4.93 18.30 -20.04
C VAL A 33 -3.49 18.79 -19.91
N ALA A 34 -2.97 19.52 -20.89
CA ALA A 34 -1.64 20.13 -20.80
C ALA A 34 -1.58 21.15 -19.64
N ARG A 35 -2.58 22.04 -19.55
CA ARG A 35 -2.68 22.98 -18.43
C ARG A 35 -2.78 22.25 -17.09
N LEU A 36 -3.55 21.17 -17.00
CA LEU A 36 -3.64 20.36 -15.78
C LEU A 36 -2.27 19.80 -15.37
N TRP A 37 -1.51 19.27 -16.35
CA TRP A 37 -0.18 18.72 -16.12
C TRP A 37 0.81 19.77 -15.62
N ASP A 38 0.84 20.94 -16.27
CA ASP A 38 1.74 22.04 -15.91
C ASP A 38 1.44 22.56 -14.49
N ASN A 39 0.15 22.72 -14.14
CA ASN A 39 -0.27 23.17 -12.80
C ASN A 39 -0.05 22.13 -11.70
N LEU A 40 0.22 20.87 -12.05
CA LEU A 40 0.50 19.83 -11.05
C LEU A 40 1.95 19.92 -10.54
N HIS A 41 2.83 20.66 -11.24
CA HIS A 41 4.21 20.93 -10.84
C HIS A 41 5.00 19.65 -10.53
N VAL A 42 4.75 18.56 -11.27
CA VAL A 42 5.37 17.23 -11.04
C VAL A 42 6.83 17.19 -11.47
N MET A 43 7.20 18.03 -12.46
CA MET A 43 8.53 18.07 -13.07
C MET A 43 9.48 19.05 -12.38
N ASP A 44 9.04 19.71 -11.32
CA ASP A 44 9.87 20.63 -10.57
C ASP A 44 11.00 19.84 -9.85
N PRO A 45 12.22 20.39 -9.77
CA PRO A 45 13.35 19.65 -9.22
C PRO A 45 13.17 19.41 -7.71
N LEU A 46 13.30 18.14 -7.30
CA LEU A 46 13.12 17.69 -5.91
C LEU A 46 13.99 18.45 -4.91
N ASP A 47 15.24 18.75 -5.27
CA ASP A 47 16.22 19.30 -4.34
C ASP A 47 16.12 20.84 -4.20
N ALA A 48 15.27 21.49 -5.00
CA ALA A 48 15.08 22.94 -4.96
C ALA A 48 13.86 23.38 -4.13
N CYS A 49 12.94 22.47 -3.81
CA CYS A 49 11.67 22.78 -3.16
C CYS A 49 11.39 21.84 -1.98
N GLU A 50 11.51 22.35 -0.75
CA GLU A 50 11.11 21.65 0.47
C GLU A 50 9.99 22.42 1.19
N PRO A 51 8.74 21.93 1.21
CA PRO A 51 8.21 20.74 0.52
C PRO A 51 8.00 20.98 -0.99
N HIS A 52 8.06 19.91 -1.77
CA HIS A 52 7.78 19.94 -3.20
C HIS A 52 6.33 20.44 -3.47
N PRO A 53 6.06 21.25 -4.51
CA PRO A 53 4.73 21.83 -4.75
C PRO A 53 3.60 20.79 -4.83
N PHE A 54 3.88 19.64 -5.44
CA PHE A 54 2.96 18.50 -5.47
C PHE A 54 2.63 17.96 -4.06
N VAL A 55 3.61 17.90 -3.15
CA VAL A 55 3.41 17.48 -1.75
C VAL A 55 2.55 18.51 -1.01
N SER A 56 2.80 19.80 -1.23
CA SER A 56 1.98 20.88 -0.67
C SER A 56 0.52 20.79 -1.14
N LEU A 57 0.30 20.46 -2.42
CA LEU A 57 -1.04 20.21 -2.94
C LEU A 57 -1.72 19.05 -2.20
N LEU A 58 -0.99 17.95 -1.98
CA LEU A 58 -1.50 16.77 -1.28
C LEU A 58 -1.71 16.99 0.23
N ALA A 59 -1.09 17.99 0.86
CA ALA A 59 -1.31 18.28 2.29
C ALA A 59 -2.77 18.63 2.63
N VAL A 60 -3.55 19.11 1.64
CA VAL A 60 -4.96 19.48 1.79
C VAL A 60 -5.87 18.35 1.30
N THR A 61 -6.95 18.05 2.03
CA THR A 61 -7.91 16.99 1.67
C THR A 61 -8.51 17.15 0.27
N LYS A 62 -8.69 18.40 -0.19
CA LYS A 62 -9.16 18.70 -1.55
C LYS A 62 -8.14 18.28 -2.62
N GLY A 63 -6.85 18.47 -2.35
CA GLY A 63 -5.76 18.01 -3.22
C GLY A 63 -5.63 16.49 -3.25
N LYS A 64 -5.86 15.80 -2.12
CA LYS A 64 -5.94 14.33 -2.11
C LYS A 64 -7.08 13.83 -3.01
N ARG A 65 -8.28 14.41 -2.89
CA ARG A 65 -9.47 14.00 -3.65
C ARG A 65 -9.45 14.35 -5.14
N ILE A 66 -8.69 15.37 -5.56
CA ILE A 66 -8.57 15.71 -6.99
C ILE A 66 -7.64 14.76 -7.73
N LEU A 67 -6.68 14.14 -7.03
CA LEU A 67 -5.67 13.27 -7.62
C LEU A 67 -6.24 12.13 -8.50
N PRO A 68 -7.19 11.29 -8.06
CA PRO A 68 -7.72 10.22 -8.91
C PRO A 68 -8.47 10.75 -10.14
N ARG A 69 -9.06 11.95 -10.03
CA ARG A 69 -9.73 12.62 -11.15
C ARG A 69 -8.71 13.16 -12.15
N ALA A 70 -7.61 13.75 -11.67
CA ALA A 70 -6.54 14.23 -12.52
C ALA A 70 -5.86 13.06 -13.26
N ILE A 71 -5.49 12.00 -12.54
CA ILE A 71 -4.80 10.81 -13.09
C ILE A 71 -5.59 10.16 -14.23
N ARG A 72 -6.93 10.14 -14.16
CA ARG A 72 -7.78 9.58 -15.23
C ARG A 72 -7.53 10.24 -16.61
N HIS A 73 -7.08 11.48 -16.63
CA HIS A 73 -6.81 12.23 -17.86
C HIS A 73 -5.34 12.21 -18.29
N LEU A 74 -4.46 11.67 -17.44
CA LEU A 74 -3.03 11.56 -17.71
C LEU A 74 -2.72 10.31 -18.52
N SER A 75 -1.64 10.37 -19.30
CA SER A 75 -1.08 9.19 -19.96
C SER A 75 -0.49 8.20 -18.94
N ALA A 76 -0.21 6.96 -19.39
CA ALA A 76 0.43 5.95 -18.56
C ALA A 76 1.82 6.39 -18.07
N GLU A 77 2.60 7.05 -18.93
CA GLU A 77 3.91 7.59 -18.61
C GLU A 77 3.82 8.72 -17.56
N GLN A 78 2.92 9.68 -17.76
CA GLN A 78 2.68 10.74 -16.78
C GLN A 78 2.20 10.21 -15.42
N THR A 79 1.34 9.18 -15.44
CA THR A 79 0.86 8.53 -14.23
C THR A 79 2.01 7.83 -13.50
N LEU A 80 2.89 7.14 -14.23
CA LEU A 80 4.09 6.55 -13.66
C LEU A 80 4.96 7.64 -13.02
N THR A 81 5.21 8.76 -13.69
CA THR A 81 6.00 9.87 -13.13
C THR A 81 5.38 10.44 -11.85
N VAL A 82 4.06 10.63 -11.81
CA VAL A 82 3.36 11.09 -10.60
C VAL A 82 3.53 10.09 -9.45
N LEU A 83 3.42 8.79 -9.72
CA LEU A 83 3.62 7.77 -8.70
C LEU A 83 5.08 7.67 -8.26
N THR A 84 6.04 7.78 -9.17
CA THR A 84 7.48 7.81 -8.84
C THR A 84 7.81 9.03 -7.97
N LEU A 85 7.25 10.20 -8.29
CA LEU A 85 7.35 11.39 -7.45
C LEU A 85 6.76 11.14 -6.05
N LEU A 86 5.56 10.57 -5.98
CA LEU A 86 4.91 10.25 -4.71
C LEU A 86 5.76 9.30 -3.85
N VAL A 87 6.40 8.30 -4.47
CA VAL A 87 7.31 7.36 -3.81
C VAL A 87 8.60 8.05 -3.35
N ALA A 88 9.14 8.97 -4.15
CA ALA A 88 10.35 9.72 -3.80
C ALA A 88 10.13 10.70 -2.63
N THR A 89 8.92 11.23 -2.47
CA THR A 89 8.59 12.24 -1.44
C THR A 89 7.72 11.68 -0.32
N PHE A 90 7.70 10.36 -0.13
CA PHE A 90 6.71 9.68 0.72
C PHE A 90 6.83 10.07 2.20
N ASP A 91 8.05 10.27 2.70
CA ASP A 91 8.32 10.66 4.08
C ASP A 91 7.90 12.10 4.44
N THR A 92 7.88 12.99 3.43
CA THR A 92 7.46 14.40 3.57
C THR A 92 5.95 14.59 3.56
N LEU A 93 5.18 13.55 3.16
CA LEU A 93 3.73 13.61 3.14
C LEU A 93 3.16 13.90 4.53
N ASP A 94 2.16 14.78 4.61
CA ASP A 94 1.54 15.16 5.87
C ASP A 94 0.98 13.96 6.65
N VAL A 95 0.48 12.94 5.95
CA VAL A 95 -0.03 11.70 6.56
C VAL A 95 1.07 10.83 7.18
N VAL A 96 2.31 10.92 6.69
CA VAL A 96 3.46 10.17 7.20
C VAL A 96 4.12 10.94 8.33
N VAL A 97 4.32 12.26 8.15
CA VAL A 97 4.87 13.15 9.19
C VAL A 97 3.96 13.19 10.43
N ASN A 98 2.64 13.21 10.26
CA ASN A 98 1.68 13.25 11.36
C ASN A 98 1.28 11.86 11.88
N ALA A 99 1.80 10.76 11.31
CA ALA A 99 1.46 9.41 11.75
C ALA A 99 1.73 9.16 13.25
N PRO A 100 2.85 9.63 13.85
CA PRO A 100 3.11 9.42 15.28
C PRO A 100 2.06 10.06 16.20
N LEU A 101 1.37 11.11 15.74
CA LEU A 101 0.28 11.73 16.51
C LEU A 101 -0.85 10.76 16.79
N LEU A 102 -1.05 9.74 15.93
CA LEU A 102 -2.04 8.70 16.12
C LEU A 102 -1.71 7.77 17.30
N ASP A 103 -0.48 7.77 17.79
CA ASP A 103 -0.02 6.88 18.87
C ASP A 103 0.01 7.56 20.26
N HIS A 104 -0.26 8.87 20.32
CA HIS A 104 -0.19 9.67 21.56
C HIS A 104 -1.45 9.52 22.42
N LEU A 105 -1.31 9.34 23.72
CA LEU A 105 -2.43 9.18 24.67
C LEU A 105 -3.32 10.42 24.81
N ASP A 106 -2.75 11.61 24.64
CA ASP A 106 -3.52 12.85 24.69
C ASP A 106 -4.64 12.85 23.63
N THR A 107 -4.44 12.10 22.55
CA THR A 107 -5.47 11.91 21.53
C THR A 107 -6.61 10.99 21.96
N ALA A 108 -6.42 10.16 22.99
CA ALA A 108 -7.47 9.32 23.55
C ALA A 108 -8.21 10.05 24.70
N THR A 109 -7.48 10.78 25.54
CA THR A 109 -8.00 11.35 26.79
C THR A 109 -8.67 12.72 26.60
N SER A 110 -8.08 13.61 25.80
CA SER A 110 -8.58 14.97 25.56
C SER A 110 -9.56 15.07 24.39
N ALA A 111 -10.59 15.91 24.50
CA ALA A 111 -11.53 16.17 23.41
C ALA A 111 -10.84 16.81 22.19
N GLU A 112 -9.90 17.73 22.44
CA GLU A 112 -9.11 18.37 21.38
C GLU A 112 -8.16 17.37 20.71
N GLY A 113 -7.55 16.48 21.50
CA GLY A 113 -6.71 15.40 21.00
C GLY A 113 -7.48 14.43 20.10
N ARG A 114 -8.70 14.03 20.50
CA ARG A 114 -9.59 13.18 19.68
C ARG A 114 -9.95 13.86 18.36
N ALA A 115 -10.28 15.15 18.38
CA ALA A 115 -10.59 15.90 17.17
C ALA A 115 -9.39 16.00 16.21
N ARG A 116 -8.19 16.27 16.75
CA ARG A 116 -6.95 16.31 15.96
C ARG A 116 -6.63 14.95 15.33
N ARG A 117 -6.80 13.87 16.07
CA ARG A 117 -6.62 12.50 15.57
C ARG A 117 -7.60 12.17 14.46
N ALA A 118 -8.89 12.41 14.66
CA ALA A 118 -9.91 12.19 13.64
C ALA A 118 -9.62 12.96 12.35
N ALA A 119 -9.07 14.18 12.46
CA ALA A 119 -8.64 14.96 11.30
C ALA A 119 -7.45 14.32 10.54
N VAL A 120 -6.47 13.76 11.26
CA VAL A 120 -5.34 13.04 10.65
C VAL A 120 -5.82 11.73 10.00
N GLU A 121 -6.65 10.95 10.68
CA GLU A 121 -7.24 9.72 10.14
C GLU A 121 -8.06 9.99 8.89
N ALA A 122 -8.90 11.03 8.89
CA ALA A 122 -9.68 11.42 7.71
C ALA A 122 -8.79 11.81 6.52
N LYS A 123 -7.65 12.46 6.77
CA LYS A 123 -6.66 12.75 5.72
C LYS A 123 -5.96 11.50 5.21
N THR A 124 -5.61 10.58 6.09
CA THR A 124 -5.00 9.28 5.77
C THR A 124 -5.93 8.44 4.90
N GLU A 125 -7.19 8.31 5.30
CA GLU A 125 -8.22 7.60 4.52
C GLU A 125 -8.50 8.29 3.19
N ALA A 126 -8.53 9.63 3.15
CA ALA A 126 -8.69 10.36 1.90
C ALA A 126 -7.52 10.11 0.93
N LEU A 127 -6.28 10.00 1.44
CA LEU A 127 -5.13 9.65 0.60
C LEU A 127 -5.24 8.22 0.09
N LEU A 128 -5.44 7.24 0.99
CA LEU A 128 -5.56 5.82 0.63
C LEU A 128 -6.61 5.60 -0.46
N ASN A 129 -7.83 6.13 -0.28
CA ASN A 129 -8.90 6.02 -1.27
C ASN A 129 -8.56 6.69 -2.61
N SER A 130 -7.68 7.68 -2.60
CA SER A 130 -7.27 8.43 -3.79
C SER A 130 -6.10 7.78 -4.54
N ILE A 131 -5.17 7.12 -3.84
CA ILE A 131 -3.95 6.55 -4.44
C ILE A 131 -4.04 5.06 -4.71
N VAL A 132 -4.86 4.29 -3.97
CA VAL A 132 -4.86 2.82 -4.06
C VAL A 132 -5.19 2.32 -5.46
N ALA A 133 -6.24 2.84 -6.09
CA ALA A 133 -6.62 2.42 -7.44
C ALA A 133 -5.58 2.80 -8.51
N PRO A 134 -5.08 4.06 -8.57
CA PRO A 134 -3.96 4.41 -9.46
C PRO A 134 -2.70 3.58 -9.26
N VAL A 135 -2.29 3.37 -7.99
CA VAL A 135 -1.13 2.53 -7.65
C VAL A 135 -1.36 1.11 -8.14
N MET A 136 -2.52 0.51 -7.87
CA MET A 136 -2.84 -0.85 -8.30
C MET A 136 -2.83 -0.97 -9.83
N ALA A 137 -3.30 0.04 -10.56
CA ALA A 137 -3.29 0.05 -12.02
C ALA A 137 -1.86 0.03 -12.59
N VAL A 138 -0.96 0.87 -12.03
CA VAL A 138 0.43 0.94 -12.49
C VAL A 138 1.24 -0.27 -12.02
N VAL A 139 1.13 -0.65 -10.74
CA VAL A 139 1.84 -1.79 -10.16
C VAL A 139 1.37 -3.10 -10.80
N GLY A 140 0.07 -3.23 -11.13
CA GLY A 140 -0.48 -4.40 -11.82
C GLY A 140 0.09 -4.62 -13.23
N GLN A 141 0.53 -3.56 -13.90
CA GLN A 141 1.20 -3.65 -15.21
C GLN A 141 2.73 -3.69 -15.09
N ALA A 142 3.27 -3.46 -13.89
CA ALA A 142 4.70 -3.40 -13.67
C ALA A 142 5.39 -4.76 -13.82
N GLN A 143 6.60 -4.74 -14.39
CA GLN A 143 7.54 -5.86 -14.40
C GLN A 143 8.38 -5.87 -13.11
N LEU A 144 9.05 -6.99 -12.82
CA LEU A 144 9.81 -7.18 -11.58
C LEU A 144 10.89 -6.09 -11.39
N ARG A 145 11.60 -5.74 -12.46
CA ARG A 145 12.56 -4.62 -12.46
C ARG A 145 11.97 -3.28 -11.98
N MET A 146 10.74 -2.95 -12.38
CA MET A 146 10.11 -1.68 -12.02
C MET A 146 9.62 -1.70 -10.57
N VAL A 147 9.10 -2.85 -10.11
CA VAL A 147 8.74 -3.04 -8.69
C VAL A 147 9.97 -2.92 -7.80
N THR A 148 11.08 -3.56 -8.21
CA THR A 148 12.37 -3.49 -7.50
C THR A 148 12.93 -2.07 -7.48
N GLY A 149 12.86 -1.35 -8.61
CA GLY A 149 13.27 0.05 -8.70
C GLY A 149 12.43 0.99 -7.84
N MET A 150 11.10 0.81 -7.80
CA MET A 150 10.22 1.59 -6.90
C MET A 150 10.51 1.30 -5.43
N LEU A 151 10.79 0.05 -5.07
CA LEU A 151 11.16 -0.31 -3.71
C LEU A 151 12.53 0.29 -3.32
N GLY A 152 13.53 0.21 -4.21
CA GLY A 152 14.84 0.82 -4.01
C GLY A 152 14.74 2.34 -3.85
N LEU A 153 13.99 3.02 -4.73
CA LEU A 153 13.74 4.46 -4.62
C LEU A 153 13.09 4.83 -3.29
N LEU A 154 12.12 4.04 -2.83
CA LEU A 154 11.47 4.26 -1.53
C LEU A 154 12.50 4.17 -0.40
N MET A 155 13.41 3.20 -0.45
CA MET A 155 14.43 2.98 0.58
C MET A 155 15.54 4.05 0.56
N ASP A 156 15.92 4.54 -0.62
CA ASP A 156 17.03 5.49 -0.78
C ASP A 156 16.63 6.93 -0.47
N ARG A 157 15.40 7.34 -0.84
CA ARG A 157 14.92 8.72 -0.70
C ARG A 157 14.15 9.01 0.59
N ASN A 158 13.75 7.98 1.35
CA ASN A 158 12.85 8.16 2.50
C ASN A 158 13.40 7.53 3.78
N ASP A 159 13.05 8.10 4.93
CA ASP A 159 13.19 7.40 6.21
C ASP A 159 12.18 6.24 6.30
N LEU A 160 12.66 5.04 5.97
CA LEU A 160 11.86 3.82 5.96
C LEU A 160 11.18 3.54 7.31
N SER A 161 11.79 3.91 8.44
CA SER A 161 11.18 3.69 9.76
C SER A 161 9.95 4.57 9.96
N ARG A 162 9.94 5.78 9.39
CA ARG A 162 8.77 6.66 9.42
C ARG A 162 7.68 6.16 8.46
N VAL A 163 8.07 5.72 7.26
CA VAL A 163 7.14 5.18 6.26
C VAL A 163 6.44 3.92 6.79
N LEU A 164 7.17 2.99 7.39
CA LEU A 164 6.65 1.73 7.95
C LEU A 164 5.69 1.93 9.13
N ARG A 165 5.77 3.06 9.84
CA ARG A 165 4.83 3.39 10.94
C ARG A 165 3.55 4.07 10.45
N SER A 166 3.44 4.36 9.16
CA SER A 166 2.28 5.00 8.55
C SER A 166 1.40 3.98 7.82
N LYS A 167 0.07 4.11 7.97
CA LYS A 167 -0.90 3.25 7.26
C LYS A 167 -0.75 3.31 5.72
N PRO A 168 -0.53 4.49 5.09
CA PRO A 168 -0.27 4.57 3.65
C PRO A 168 1.01 3.89 3.22
N GLY A 169 2.08 4.00 4.01
CA GLY A 169 3.36 3.35 3.72
C GLY A 169 3.26 1.84 3.77
N LEU A 170 2.62 1.30 4.82
CA LEU A 170 2.34 -0.13 4.92
C LEU A 170 1.48 -0.64 3.76
N ALA A 171 0.41 0.07 3.40
CA ALA A 171 -0.44 -0.31 2.28
C ALA A 171 0.33 -0.33 0.95
N PHE A 172 1.13 0.70 0.68
CA PHE A 172 1.93 0.79 -0.53
C PHE A 172 2.98 -0.32 -0.62
N LEU A 173 3.74 -0.54 0.46
CA LEU A 173 4.72 -1.62 0.54
C LEU A 173 4.06 -3.00 0.38
N THR A 174 2.90 -3.22 1.02
CA THR A 174 2.15 -4.48 0.87
C THR A 174 1.78 -4.72 -0.59
N ILE A 175 1.28 -3.70 -1.30
CA ILE A 175 0.93 -3.81 -2.73
C ILE A 175 2.16 -4.15 -3.58
N LEU A 176 3.31 -3.51 -3.32
CA LEU A 176 4.57 -3.80 -4.02
C LEU A 176 5.05 -5.23 -3.78
N LEU A 177 5.06 -5.69 -2.53
CA LEU A 177 5.48 -7.05 -2.15
C LEU A 177 4.56 -8.10 -2.77
N SER A 178 3.24 -7.94 -2.67
CA SER A 178 2.27 -8.85 -3.29
C SER A 178 2.42 -8.92 -4.81
N ARG A 179 2.75 -7.80 -5.47
CA ARG A 179 3.02 -7.80 -6.91
C ARG A 179 4.32 -8.52 -7.26
N ALA A 180 5.40 -8.26 -6.52
CA ALA A 180 6.68 -8.92 -6.75
C ALA A 180 6.54 -10.45 -6.65
N GLU A 181 5.81 -10.91 -5.63
CA GLU A 181 5.57 -12.33 -5.43
C GLU A 181 4.66 -12.93 -6.51
N SER A 182 3.58 -12.22 -6.89
CA SER A 182 2.75 -12.64 -8.03
C SER A 182 3.55 -12.81 -9.32
N LEU A 183 4.54 -11.94 -9.56
CA LEU A 183 5.43 -12.03 -10.72
C LEU A 183 6.41 -13.21 -10.63
N LYS A 184 6.90 -13.53 -9.42
CA LYS A 184 7.73 -14.72 -9.19
C LYS A 184 6.94 -16.02 -9.42
N GLN A 185 5.70 -16.09 -8.95
CA GLN A 185 4.83 -17.27 -9.11
C GLN A 185 4.33 -17.50 -10.53
N GLN A 186 4.22 -16.43 -11.34
CA GLN A 186 3.86 -16.53 -12.75
C GLN A 186 4.97 -17.17 -13.62
N GLN A 187 6.14 -17.45 -13.06
CA GLN A 187 7.15 -18.25 -13.76
C GLN A 187 6.66 -19.68 -13.98
N PRO A 188 6.68 -20.20 -15.21
CA PRO A 188 6.36 -21.61 -15.44
C PRO A 188 7.37 -22.49 -14.70
N GLN A 189 6.87 -23.31 -13.78
CA GLN A 189 7.60 -24.43 -13.21
C GLN A 189 8.13 -25.32 -14.35
N GLN A 190 9.44 -25.24 -14.56
CA GLN A 190 10.31 -26.15 -15.31
C GLN A 190 10.05 -26.34 -16.83
N PRO A 191 11.13 -26.37 -17.64
CA PRO A 191 11.05 -26.88 -19.01
C PRO A 191 10.83 -28.39 -18.96
N GLN A 192 9.68 -28.86 -19.46
CA GLN A 192 9.54 -30.27 -19.83
C GLN A 192 10.64 -30.63 -20.82
N PRO A 193 11.52 -31.62 -20.54
CA PRO A 193 12.38 -32.16 -21.57
C PRO A 193 11.51 -33.05 -22.47
N GLN A 194 11.15 -32.51 -23.64
CA GLN A 194 10.89 -33.20 -24.92
C GLN A 194 9.73 -32.52 -25.66
N GLN A 195 10.07 -31.72 -26.67
CA GLN A 195 9.37 -31.74 -27.96
C GLN A 195 10.31 -31.29 -29.09
N PRO A 196 10.17 -31.87 -30.30
CA PRO A 196 11.22 -31.91 -31.30
C PRO A 196 11.36 -30.62 -32.09
N ALA A 197 12.57 -30.41 -32.61
CA ALA A 197 12.97 -29.28 -33.44
C ALA A 197 12.05 -29.12 -34.67
N GLY A 198 11.34 -27.99 -34.77
CA GLY A 198 10.57 -27.71 -35.99
C GLY A 198 9.47 -26.64 -35.96
N ALA A 199 9.44 -25.71 -35.00
CA ALA A 199 8.48 -24.59 -35.03
C ALA A 199 9.17 -23.25 -34.76
N ALA A 200 8.89 -22.27 -35.63
CA ALA A 200 9.44 -20.92 -35.62
C ALA A 200 9.18 -20.18 -34.29
N PRO A 201 10.06 -19.24 -33.88
CA PRO A 201 9.89 -18.49 -32.65
C PRO A 201 8.66 -17.57 -32.76
N ALA A 202 7.66 -17.82 -31.90
CA ALA A 202 6.52 -16.94 -31.71
C ALA A 202 6.98 -15.59 -31.10
N PRO A 203 6.29 -14.47 -31.38
CA PRO A 203 6.69 -13.15 -30.90
C PRO A 203 6.65 -13.06 -29.37
N ALA A 204 7.65 -12.37 -28.81
CA ALA A 204 7.98 -12.26 -27.39
C ALA A 204 6.88 -11.63 -26.51
N ALA A 205 5.87 -12.42 -26.14
CA ALA A 205 4.79 -12.01 -25.24
C ALA A 205 4.71 -12.91 -24.00
N SER A 206 5.78 -12.86 -23.18
CA SER A 206 5.85 -13.09 -21.72
C SER A 206 7.28 -13.50 -21.36
N ALA A 207 8.21 -12.54 -21.42
CA ALA A 207 9.58 -12.79 -20.97
C ALA A 207 9.54 -13.13 -19.47
N ALA A 208 9.90 -14.37 -19.13
CA ALA A 208 10.18 -14.75 -17.75
C ALA A 208 11.20 -13.77 -17.16
N PRO A 209 11.09 -13.39 -15.87
CA PRO A 209 12.08 -12.54 -15.22
C PRO A 209 13.49 -13.09 -15.44
N GLU A 210 14.39 -12.24 -15.93
CA GLU A 210 15.79 -12.61 -16.08
C GLU A 210 16.36 -13.01 -14.71
N PRO A 211 17.23 -14.03 -14.60
CA PRO A 211 17.83 -14.41 -13.31
C PRO A 211 18.53 -13.24 -12.61
N ALA A 212 19.05 -12.27 -13.36
CA ALA A 212 19.60 -11.04 -12.81
C ALA A 212 18.55 -10.15 -12.11
N GLU A 213 17.32 -10.07 -12.63
CA GLU A 213 16.23 -9.32 -12.00
C GLU A 213 15.80 -9.98 -10.68
N LEU A 214 15.77 -11.31 -10.64
CA LEU A 214 15.51 -12.05 -9.42
C LEU A 214 16.60 -11.78 -8.38
N GLU A 215 17.88 -11.87 -8.74
CA GLU A 215 18.97 -11.61 -7.79
C GLU A 215 18.89 -10.16 -7.24
N GLN A 216 18.62 -9.19 -8.10
CA GLN A 216 18.44 -7.79 -7.68
C GLN A 216 17.25 -7.63 -6.73
N TRP A 217 16.14 -8.32 -6.98
CA TRP A 217 15.01 -8.36 -6.07
C TRP A 217 15.41 -8.94 -4.70
N HIS A 218 16.07 -10.10 -4.66
CA HIS A 218 16.49 -10.73 -3.40
C HIS A 218 17.43 -9.81 -2.60
N ARG A 219 18.39 -9.15 -3.24
CA ARG A 219 19.26 -8.17 -2.56
C ARG A 219 18.47 -7.01 -1.95
N THR A 220 17.54 -6.44 -2.72
CA THR A 220 16.71 -5.31 -2.27
C THR A 220 15.78 -5.73 -1.13
N PHE A 221 15.17 -6.91 -1.24
CA PHE A 221 14.30 -7.47 -0.20
C PHE A 221 15.08 -7.82 1.08
N THR A 222 16.26 -8.42 0.98
CA THR A 222 17.11 -8.72 2.15
C THR A 222 17.53 -7.43 2.86
N HIS A 223 17.82 -6.36 2.13
CA HIS A 223 18.09 -5.05 2.73
C HIS A 223 16.84 -4.51 3.47
N LEU A 224 15.65 -4.59 2.85
CA LEU A 224 14.38 -4.22 3.48
C LEU A 224 14.13 -5.02 4.76
N PHE A 225 14.30 -6.34 4.69
CA PHE A 225 14.12 -7.24 5.82
C PHE A 225 15.11 -6.94 6.95
N GLY A 226 16.34 -6.58 6.61
CA GLY A 226 17.38 -6.19 7.56
C GLY A 226 17.01 -4.97 8.41
N VAL A 227 16.31 -3.99 7.82
CA VAL A 227 15.77 -2.82 8.53
C VAL A 227 14.50 -3.18 9.31
N LEU A 228 13.65 -4.04 8.72
CA LEU A 228 12.38 -4.46 9.30
C LEU A 228 12.54 -5.26 10.60
N GLN A 229 13.48 -6.22 10.63
CA GLN A 229 13.68 -7.12 11.78
C GLN A 229 13.96 -6.37 13.09
N GLN A 230 14.56 -5.18 13.03
CA GLN A 230 14.90 -4.38 14.21
C GLN A 230 13.68 -3.67 14.83
N GLN A 231 12.57 -3.59 14.12
CA GLN A 231 11.40 -2.79 14.53
C GLN A 231 10.05 -3.51 14.38
N LEU A 232 10.03 -4.84 14.22
CA LEU A 232 8.82 -5.64 14.02
C LEU A 232 7.71 -5.33 15.04
N VAL A 233 8.04 -5.30 16.33
CA VAL A 233 7.06 -5.01 17.39
C VAL A 233 6.60 -3.55 17.34
N ALA A 234 7.48 -2.62 16.96
CA ALA A 234 7.18 -1.19 16.87
C ALA A 234 6.31 -0.83 15.65
N LEU A 235 6.09 -1.76 14.71
CA LEU A 235 5.15 -1.54 13.61
C LEU A 235 3.71 -1.49 14.06
N PHE A 236 3.36 -2.23 15.11
CA PHE A 236 2.02 -2.27 15.67
C PHE A 236 1.68 -0.98 16.40
N PRO A 237 0.64 -0.23 15.98
CA PRO A 237 0.10 0.88 16.75
C PRO A 237 -0.19 0.52 18.20
N SER A 238 -0.68 -0.70 18.47
CA SER A 238 -0.92 -1.18 19.83
C SER A 238 0.34 -1.21 20.71
N SER A 239 1.45 -1.69 20.17
CA SER A 239 2.75 -1.71 20.85
C SER A 239 3.30 -0.30 21.09
N ARG A 240 3.16 0.60 20.10
CA ARG A 240 3.63 1.99 20.24
C ARG A 240 2.81 2.75 21.27
N LEU A 241 1.50 2.53 21.29
CA LEU A 241 0.61 3.07 22.31
C LEU A 241 0.98 2.53 23.70
N ALA A 242 1.20 1.21 23.82
CA ALA A 242 1.63 0.60 25.08
C ALA A 242 2.97 1.19 25.58
N ALA A 243 3.89 1.46 24.67
CA ALA A 243 5.18 2.09 24.98
C ALA A 243 5.07 3.59 25.31
N SER A 244 4.03 4.29 24.84
CA SER A 244 3.81 5.71 25.14
C SER A 244 3.14 5.95 26.51
N LEU A 245 2.68 4.90 27.18
CA LEU A 245 2.09 4.94 28.53
C LEU A 245 3.14 5.31 29.60
N PRO A 246 2.97 6.42 30.35
CA PRO A 246 3.93 6.86 31.36
C PRO A 246 4.17 5.87 32.50
N PHE A 247 3.17 5.04 32.81
CA PHE A 247 3.20 4.10 33.93
C PHE A 247 3.08 2.63 33.50
N GLY A 248 3.28 2.35 32.21
CA GLY A 248 3.12 1.03 31.62
C GLY A 248 1.67 0.55 31.53
N VAL A 249 1.45 -0.55 30.80
CA VAL A 249 0.11 -1.11 30.54
C VAL A 249 -0.61 -1.62 31.80
N ALA A 250 0.12 -2.05 32.82
CA ALA A 250 -0.45 -2.69 34.00
C ALA A 250 -1.31 -1.76 34.88
N GLN A 251 -1.09 -0.44 34.80
CA GLN A 251 -1.88 0.53 35.56
C GLN A 251 -3.21 0.90 34.88
N TYR A 252 -3.39 0.51 33.63
CA TYR A 252 -4.61 0.75 32.88
C TYR A 252 -5.40 -0.56 32.79
N GLN A 253 -6.69 -0.55 33.14
CA GLN A 253 -7.53 -1.75 33.18
C GLN A 253 -7.41 -2.60 31.90
N SER A 254 -7.39 -1.95 30.74
CA SER A 254 -7.04 -2.57 29.46
C SER A 254 -6.67 -1.50 28.43
N LEU A 255 -5.83 -1.86 27.46
CA LEU A 255 -5.58 -1.04 26.27
C LEU A 255 -6.86 -0.80 25.45
N ASP A 256 -7.79 -1.78 25.45
CA ASP A 256 -9.08 -1.69 24.76
C ASP A 256 -9.98 -0.61 25.39
N ALA A 257 -9.89 -0.39 26.71
CA ALA A 257 -10.61 0.69 27.40
C ALA A 257 -10.07 2.07 27.05
N LEU A 258 -8.76 2.19 26.78
CA LEU A 258 -8.14 3.43 26.34
C LEU A 258 -8.36 3.69 24.84
N ARG A 259 -8.37 2.64 24.04
CA ARG A 259 -8.49 2.69 22.58
C ARG A 259 -9.28 1.48 22.06
N PRO A 260 -10.60 1.60 21.91
CA PRO A 260 -11.46 0.50 21.45
C PRO A 260 -11.16 -0.02 20.03
N GLU A 261 -10.48 0.80 19.21
CA GLU A 261 -10.17 0.54 17.79
C GLU A 261 -8.75 0.00 17.56
N CYS A 262 -8.01 -0.31 18.63
CA CYS A 262 -6.60 -0.70 18.55
C CYS A 262 -6.39 -1.93 17.63
N ASP A 263 -7.29 -2.91 17.69
CA ASP A 263 -7.21 -4.10 16.85
C ASP A 263 -7.42 -3.79 15.35
N LEU A 264 -8.26 -2.81 15.03
CA LEU A 264 -8.48 -2.34 13.65
C LEU A 264 -7.24 -1.65 13.10
N ASP A 265 -6.56 -0.90 13.96
CA ASP A 265 -5.33 -0.18 13.62
C ASP A 265 -4.14 -1.13 13.38
N ASP A 266 -4.12 -2.31 14.03
CA ASP A 266 -3.10 -3.33 13.85
C ASP A 266 -3.31 -4.18 12.58
N GLU A 267 -4.53 -4.27 12.04
CA GLU A 267 -4.85 -5.13 10.89
C GLU A 267 -3.98 -4.86 9.63
N PRO A 268 -3.69 -3.60 9.23
CA PRO A 268 -2.77 -3.32 8.12
C PRO A 268 -1.34 -3.83 8.36
N VAL A 269 -0.89 -3.84 9.62
CA VAL A 269 0.44 -4.37 9.99
C VAL A 269 0.46 -5.88 9.81
N TRP A 270 -0.58 -6.59 10.25
CA TRP A 270 -0.71 -8.04 10.03
C TRP A 270 -0.74 -8.41 8.54
N ARG A 271 -1.46 -7.65 7.71
CA ARG A 271 -1.46 -7.83 6.25
C ARG A 271 -0.08 -7.62 5.64
N PHE A 272 0.63 -6.57 6.08
CA PHE A 272 1.98 -6.30 5.62
C PHE A 272 2.96 -7.41 6.00
N LEU A 273 2.95 -7.86 7.27
CA LEU A 273 3.80 -8.95 7.73
C LEU A 273 3.50 -10.27 7.02
N ALA A 274 2.23 -10.55 6.70
CA ALA A 274 1.85 -11.68 5.87
C ALA A 274 2.49 -11.58 4.47
N ALA A 275 2.43 -10.41 3.82
CA ALA A 275 3.07 -10.20 2.52
C ALA A 275 4.61 -10.34 2.59
N VAL A 276 5.23 -9.86 3.67
CA VAL A 276 6.66 -10.06 3.94
C VAL A 276 6.98 -11.56 4.12
N ALA A 277 6.17 -12.29 4.87
CA ALA A 277 6.39 -13.71 5.14
C ALA A 277 6.38 -14.55 3.85
N VAL A 278 5.48 -14.27 2.92
CA VAL A 278 5.44 -14.96 1.62
C VAL A 278 6.68 -14.64 0.77
N CYS A 279 7.20 -13.41 0.87
CA CYS A 279 8.41 -13.01 0.12
C CYS A 279 9.72 -13.49 0.75
N ALA A 280 9.70 -13.88 2.03
CA ALA A 280 10.87 -14.18 2.84
C ALA A 280 11.39 -15.62 2.64
N ASP A 281 12.72 -15.76 2.69
CA ASP A 281 13.39 -17.06 2.72
C ASP A 281 13.14 -17.79 4.06
N PRO A 282 13.32 -19.12 4.15
CA PRO A 282 13.04 -19.87 5.38
C PRO A 282 13.75 -19.32 6.64
N ASP A 283 15.00 -18.89 6.50
CA ASP A 283 15.76 -18.29 7.62
C ASP A 283 15.14 -16.95 8.05
N GLN A 284 14.72 -16.13 7.09
CA GLN A 284 14.05 -14.86 7.33
C GLN A 284 12.66 -15.08 7.95
N GLN A 285 11.92 -16.10 7.52
CA GLN A 285 10.65 -16.51 8.13
C GLN A 285 10.83 -16.91 9.60
N GLN A 286 11.89 -17.65 9.93
CA GLN A 286 12.20 -18.01 11.32
C GLN A 286 12.48 -16.76 12.17
N VAL A 287 13.28 -15.81 11.66
CA VAL A 287 13.55 -14.54 12.33
C VAL A 287 12.27 -13.74 12.54
N LEU A 288 11.41 -13.68 11.51
CA LEU A 288 10.13 -12.99 11.55
C LEU A 288 9.21 -13.58 12.63
N VAL A 289 9.00 -14.90 12.63
CA VAL A 289 8.17 -15.61 13.62
C VAL A 289 8.71 -15.40 15.02
N THR A 290 10.03 -15.48 15.21
CA THR A 290 10.65 -15.23 16.51
C THR A 290 10.41 -13.80 16.98
N GLY A 291 10.56 -12.81 16.10
CA GLY A 291 10.38 -11.39 16.43
C GLY A 291 8.93 -10.98 16.75
N VAL A 292 7.95 -11.68 16.19
CA VAL A 292 6.52 -11.40 16.43
C VAL A 292 5.84 -12.42 17.36
N ARG A 293 6.59 -13.40 17.89
CA ARG A 293 6.07 -14.50 18.70
C ARG A 293 5.21 -14.02 19.85
N ASP A 294 5.72 -13.07 20.64
CA ASP A 294 5.02 -12.58 21.82
C ASP A 294 3.70 -11.90 21.44
N LYS A 295 3.66 -11.20 20.30
CA LYS A 295 2.44 -10.58 19.77
C LYS A 295 1.42 -11.61 19.30
N VAL A 296 1.87 -12.69 18.65
CA VAL A 296 1.01 -13.81 18.24
C VAL A 296 0.41 -14.48 19.48
N ILE A 297 1.23 -14.79 20.49
CA ILE A 297 0.78 -15.43 21.74
C ILE A 297 -0.17 -14.50 22.50
N GLU A 298 0.16 -13.22 22.63
CA GLU A 298 -0.70 -12.21 23.27
C GLU A 298 -2.06 -12.11 22.56
N GLY A 299 -2.07 -12.05 21.23
CA GLY A 299 -3.30 -11.97 20.43
C GLY A 299 -4.18 -13.22 20.56
N VAL A 300 -3.59 -14.42 20.47
CA VAL A 300 -4.32 -15.70 20.63
C VAL A 300 -4.83 -15.86 22.06
N ARG A 301 -4.02 -15.54 23.06
CA ARG A 301 -4.42 -15.58 24.47
C ARG A 301 -5.56 -14.61 24.74
N ALA A 302 -5.45 -13.35 24.29
CA ALA A 302 -6.48 -12.34 24.47
C ALA A 302 -7.81 -12.73 23.81
N ALA A 303 -7.75 -13.38 22.64
CA ALA A 303 -8.94 -13.88 21.97
C ALA A 303 -9.58 -15.08 22.71
N ARG A 304 -8.78 -16.05 23.15
CA ARG A 304 -9.27 -17.24 23.89
C ARG A 304 -9.83 -16.88 25.26
N GLN A 305 -9.14 -16.03 26.01
CA GLN A 305 -9.60 -15.53 27.31
C GLN A 305 -10.88 -14.70 27.15
N GLY A 306 -10.94 -13.84 26.12
CA GLY A 306 -12.13 -13.08 25.78
C GLY A 306 -13.36 -13.95 25.47
N ALA A 307 -13.16 -15.10 24.82
CA ALA A 307 -14.22 -16.06 24.51
C ALA A 307 -14.66 -16.91 25.72
N LYS A 308 -13.76 -17.18 26.68
CA LYS A 308 -14.04 -17.94 27.91
C LYS A 308 -14.61 -17.08 29.05
N ALA A 309 -14.33 -15.77 29.07
CA ALA A 309 -14.75 -14.87 30.14
C ALA A 309 -16.28 -14.66 30.16
N ARG A 310 -16.87 -14.57 31.37
CA ARG A 310 -18.29 -14.26 31.59
C ARG A 310 -18.42 -12.93 32.35
N GLY A 311 -19.45 -12.13 32.04
CA GLY A 311 -19.72 -10.84 32.72
C GLY A 311 -19.00 -9.64 32.10
N ALA A 312 -18.66 -8.62 32.89
CA ALA A 312 -18.08 -7.35 32.40
C ALA A 312 -16.66 -7.45 31.79
N GLN A 313 -16.00 -8.60 31.94
CA GLN A 313 -14.71 -8.94 31.32
C GLN A 313 -14.86 -9.81 30.05
N ALA A 314 -16.09 -10.16 29.66
CA ALA A 314 -16.34 -10.86 28.41
C ALA A 314 -16.05 -9.91 27.24
N VAL A 315 -15.10 -10.30 26.39
CA VAL A 315 -14.88 -9.62 25.11
C VAL A 315 -16.02 -10.04 24.19
N ALA A 316 -16.60 -9.11 23.43
CA ALA A 316 -17.62 -9.45 22.45
C ALA A 316 -17.08 -10.56 21.52
N PRO A 317 -17.85 -11.63 21.26
CA PRO A 317 -17.37 -12.78 20.48
C PRO A 317 -16.87 -12.36 19.09
N GLU A 318 -17.45 -11.31 18.50
CA GLU A 318 -17.01 -10.71 17.24
C GLU A 318 -15.59 -10.13 17.32
N LYS A 319 -15.24 -9.43 18.41
CA LYS A 319 -13.89 -8.89 18.63
C LYS A 319 -12.86 -10.00 18.82
N ALA A 320 -13.20 -11.06 19.55
CA ALA A 320 -12.32 -12.22 19.72
C ALA A 320 -12.05 -12.92 18.38
N ALA A 321 -13.08 -13.13 17.56
CA ALA A 321 -12.94 -13.68 16.21
C ALA A 321 -12.09 -12.78 15.30
N PHE A 322 -12.24 -11.46 15.40
CA PHE A 322 -11.45 -10.49 14.65
C PHE A 322 -9.96 -10.55 15.03
N LYS A 323 -9.62 -10.66 16.31
CA LYS A 323 -8.22 -10.83 16.78
C LYS A 323 -7.57 -12.09 16.22
N VAL A 324 -8.27 -13.23 16.28
CA VAL A 324 -7.77 -14.49 15.69
C VAL A 324 -7.59 -14.36 14.19
N ARG A 325 -8.54 -13.72 13.49
CA ARG A 325 -8.44 -13.47 12.04
C ARG A 325 -7.18 -12.68 11.70
N ASN A 326 -6.88 -11.63 12.46
CA ASN A 326 -5.70 -10.80 12.24
C ASN A 326 -4.39 -11.59 12.37
N VAL A 327 -4.27 -12.39 13.43
CA VAL A 327 -3.10 -13.27 13.64
C VAL A 327 -3.02 -14.33 12.54
N ASN A 328 -4.16 -14.91 12.14
CA ASN A 328 -4.23 -15.91 11.08
C ASN A 328 -3.79 -15.39 9.71
N LEU A 329 -3.86 -14.07 9.44
CA LEU A 329 -3.30 -13.52 8.20
C LEU A 329 -1.81 -13.86 8.05
N LEU A 330 -1.03 -13.73 9.13
CA LEU A 330 0.39 -14.08 9.15
C LEU A 330 0.59 -15.60 9.19
N LEU A 331 -0.15 -16.30 10.04
CA LEU A 331 0.04 -17.75 10.20
C LEU A 331 -0.27 -18.50 8.92
N HIS A 332 -1.35 -18.15 8.21
CA HIS A 332 -1.67 -18.78 6.92
C HIS A 332 -0.62 -18.50 5.85
N ALA A 333 0.01 -17.32 5.86
CA ALA A 333 1.13 -17.03 4.96
C ALA A 333 2.34 -17.94 5.21
N LEU A 334 2.49 -18.45 6.44
CA LEU A 334 3.51 -19.41 6.86
C LEU A 334 3.01 -20.87 6.82
N SER A 335 1.81 -21.13 6.28
CA SER A 335 1.16 -22.45 6.32
C SER A 335 0.90 -23.01 7.72
N LEU A 336 0.72 -22.12 8.71
CA LEU A 336 0.35 -22.41 10.09
C LEU A 336 -1.08 -21.91 10.40
N ASP A 337 -1.62 -22.32 11.55
CA ASP A 337 -2.95 -21.91 12.01
C ASP A 337 -2.93 -21.62 13.53
N ALA A 338 -3.65 -20.61 13.99
CA ALA A 338 -3.74 -20.27 15.42
C ALA A 338 -4.36 -21.37 16.29
N SER A 339 -5.14 -22.28 15.70
CA SER A 339 -5.65 -23.47 16.39
C SER A 339 -4.54 -24.42 16.85
N MET A 340 -3.40 -24.43 16.15
CA MET A 340 -2.23 -25.27 16.45
C MET A 340 -1.35 -24.70 17.56
N ILE A 341 -1.62 -23.47 18.02
CA ILE A 341 -0.85 -22.84 19.08
C ILE A 341 -1.44 -23.27 20.43
N GLU A 342 -0.71 -24.11 21.15
CA GLU A 342 -0.95 -24.39 22.55
C GLU A 342 -0.58 -23.14 23.35
N THR A 343 -1.61 -22.48 23.90
CA THR A 343 -1.41 -21.50 24.96
C THR A 343 -1.49 -22.27 26.26
N ASP A 344 -0.40 -22.33 27.02
CA ASP A 344 -0.38 -22.90 28.38
C ASP A 344 -1.39 -22.12 29.24
N ASP A 345 -2.65 -22.57 29.23
CA ASP A 345 -3.70 -22.19 30.17
C ASP A 345 -3.65 -23.26 31.28
N GLU A 346 -2.59 -23.26 32.10
CA GLU A 346 -2.59 -23.85 33.45
C GLU A 346 -2.47 -22.75 34.51
#